data_AF-A0A4R9GKF1-F1
#
_entry.id   AF-A0A4R9GKF1-F1
#
_cell.length_a   1.000
_cell.length_b   1.000
_cell.length_c   1.000
_cell.angle_alpha   90.00
_cell.angle_beta   90.00
_cell.angle_gamma   90.00
#
_symmetry.space_group_name_H-M   'P 1'
#
loop_
_entity.id
_entity.type
_entity.pdbx_description
1 polymer ?
#
loop_
_entity_poly.entity_id
_entity_poly.type
_entity_poly.pdbx_seq_one_letter_code
_entity_poly.pdbx_strand_id
1 'polypeptide(L)'
;MAVITQEQILELQRYQKMINQLEKILRLSKNDEQKYRVSRDLDKYRNRMREISPEGIPDNLETAAEQIRLYRENPDAAGRLLAKYPVMKISPNSNDTEVNQIGTWINVLDREYLPILNEMHIKFDFSHGNEKDGVVKHMENIRRNIKVLTETIEEYQAAEKQEFREQLSRMKNKQTRIFIAEAFEMFQKFNEFLNKVLDGLKAGGGIIMNVEDKILFNPRFEKATELEGFAIPKALQEFRDFTAEVLDRINVPNIKH
;
A
#
# COMPACT_ATOMS: atom_id res chain seq x y z
N MET A 1 5.86 8.15 0.37
CA MET A 1 5.40 7.18 -0.63
C MET A 1 4.03 7.56 -1.16
N ALA A 2 4.01 8.40 -2.21
CA ALA A 2 2.82 8.57 -3.04
C ALA A 2 2.40 7.21 -3.62
N VAL A 3 1.27 6.68 -3.18
CA VAL A 3 0.80 5.33 -3.54
C VAL A 3 0.23 5.36 -4.97
N ILE A 4 0.81 4.54 -5.84
CA ILE A 4 0.48 4.41 -7.27
C ILE A 4 -0.74 3.49 -7.41
N THR A 5 -1.77 3.90 -8.15
CA THR A 5 -2.98 3.09 -8.43
C THR A 5 -2.68 1.94 -9.39
N GLN A 6 -3.56 0.94 -9.50
CA GLN A 6 -3.41 -0.14 -10.49
C GLN A 6 -3.28 0.39 -11.93
N GLU A 7 -4.10 1.38 -12.29
CA GLU A 7 -4.05 2.00 -13.61
C GLU A 7 -2.72 2.71 -13.85
N GLN A 8 -2.25 3.45 -12.85
CA GLN A 8 -0.94 4.09 -12.88
C GLN A 8 0.20 3.06 -12.94
N ILE A 9 0.10 1.90 -12.28
CA ILE A 9 1.08 0.81 -12.38
C ILE A 9 1.14 0.28 -13.82
N LEU A 10 -0.01 0.02 -14.44
CA LEU A 10 -0.07 -0.43 -15.84
C LEU A 10 0.45 0.65 -16.81
N GLU A 11 0.16 1.92 -16.54
CA GLU A 11 0.63 3.06 -17.32
C GLU A 11 2.15 3.23 -17.21
N LEU A 12 2.70 3.17 -15.99
CA LEU A 12 4.13 3.16 -15.74
C LEU A 12 4.81 1.99 -16.46
N GLN A 13 4.21 0.79 -16.45
CA GLN A 13 4.77 -0.37 -17.15
C GLN A 13 4.86 -0.11 -18.66
N ARG A 14 3.83 0.51 -19.25
CA ARG A 14 3.82 0.90 -20.67
C ARG A 14 4.89 1.94 -20.96
N TYR A 15 5.03 2.97 -20.12
CA TYR A 15 6.06 3.99 -20.27
C TYR A 15 7.47 3.43 -20.13
N GLN A 16 7.70 2.52 -19.18
CA GLN A 16 8.99 1.86 -19.02
C GLN A 16 9.37 1.02 -20.24
N LYS A 17 8.42 0.24 -20.79
CA LYS A 17 8.64 -0.51 -22.04
C LYS A 17 8.95 0.41 -23.22
N MET A 18 8.24 1.54 -23.34
CA MET A 18 8.48 2.52 -24.40
C MET A 18 9.84 3.20 -24.27
N ILE A 19 10.25 3.58 -23.06
CA ILE A 19 11.58 4.16 -22.81
C ILE A 19 12.68 3.17 -23.21
N ASN A 20 12.59 1.90 -22.77
CA ASN A 20 13.60 0.89 -23.12
C ASN A 20 13.71 0.68 -24.65
N GLN A 21 12.58 0.71 -25.35
CA GLN A 21 12.56 0.63 -26.82
C GLN A 21 13.20 1.86 -27.47
N LEU A 22 12.85 3.06 -27.01
CA LEU A 22 13.39 4.32 -27.52
C LEU A 22 14.90 4.45 -27.23
N GLU A 23 15.38 4.02 -26.07
CA GLU A 23 16.81 3.98 -25.73
C GLU A 23 17.58 3.03 -26.66
N LYS A 24 16.98 1.86 -26.98
CA LYS A 24 17.56 0.92 -27.94
C LYS A 24 17.61 1.53 -29.34
N ILE A 25 16.56 2.23 -29.78
CA ILE A 25 16.52 2.93 -31.07
C ILE A 25 17.56 4.05 -31.10
N LEU A 26 17.68 4.84 -30.04
CA LEU A 26 18.66 5.92 -29.92
C LEU A 26 20.09 5.40 -30.05
N ARG A 27 20.39 4.29 -29.37
CA ARG A 27 21.71 3.64 -29.39
C ARG A 27 22.07 3.07 -30.77
N LEU A 28 21.09 2.57 -31.51
CA LEU A 28 21.28 1.94 -32.82
C LEU A 28 21.16 2.92 -33.99
N SER A 29 20.56 4.10 -33.78
CA SER A 29 20.34 5.09 -34.83
C SER A 29 21.64 5.77 -35.25
N LYS A 30 21.85 5.84 -36.57
CA LYS A 30 22.94 6.60 -37.19
C LYS A 30 22.48 7.98 -37.72
N ASN A 31 21.18 8.26 -37.68
CA ASN A 31 20.58 9.51 -38.17
C ASN A 31 20.37 10.50 -37.00
N ASP A 32 20.97 11.69 -37.11
CA ASP A 32 20.93 12.71 -36.06
C ASP A 32 19.56 13.35 -35.87
N GLU A 33 18.74 13.46 -36.92
CA GLU A 33 17.35 13.92 -36.82
C GLU A 33 16.48 12.89 -36.07
N GLN A 34 16.70 11.61 -36.35
CA GLN A 34 16.03 10.52 -35.62
C GLN A 34 16.47 10.48 -34.15
N LYS A 35 17.76 10.70 -33.86
CA LYS A 35 18.25 10.80 -32.47
C LYS A 35 17.59 11.97 -31.73
N TYR A 36 17.50 13.13 -32.36
CA TYR A 36 16.87 14.32 -31.76
C TYR A 36 15.38 14.07 -31.44
N ARG A 37 14.63 13.49 -32.38
CA ARG A 37 13.21 13.14 -32.17
C ARG A 37 13.03 12.13 -31.03
N VAL A 38 13.82 11.05 -31.04
CA VAL A 38 13.77 10.01 -30.00
C VAL A 38 14.15 10.56 -28.63
N SER A 39 15.12 11.48 -28.55
CA SER A 39 15.49 12.15 -27.29
C SER A 39 14.32 12.97 -26.72
N ARG A 40 13.60 13.70 -27.57
CA ARG A 40 12.42 14.47 -27.12
C ARG A 40 11.29 13.58 -26.62
N ASP A 41 11.05 12.46 -27.29
CA ASP A 41 10.04 11.49 -26.84
C ASP A 41 10.45 10.81 -25.53
N LEU A 42 11.74 10.46 -25.37
CA LEU A 42 12.29 9.96 -24.11
C LEU A 42 12.06 10.92 -22.95
N ASP A 43 12.35 12.21 -23.13
CA ASP A 43 12.13 13.21 -22.10
C ASP A 43 10.65 13.36 -21.75
N LYS A 44 9.75 13.31 -22.75
CA LYS A 44 8.30 13.33 -22.53
C LYS A 44 7.83 12.15 -21.68
N TYR A 45 8.26 10.94 -22.00
CA TYR A 45 7.88 9.74 -21.24
C TYR A 45 8.49 9.73 -19.83
N ARG A 46 9.75 10.15 -19.67
CA ARG A 46 10.41 10.29 -18.37
C ARG A 46 9.70 11.32 -17.48
N ASN A 47 9.27 12.45 -18.04
CA ASN A 47 8.52 13.46 -17.30
C ASN A 47 7.15 12.93 -16.86
N ARG A 48 6.40 12.26 -17.74
CA ARG A 48 5.14 11.60 -17.35
C ARG A 48 5.31 10.54 -16.27
N MET A 49 6.38 9.75 -16.33
CA MET A 49 6.68 8.80 -15.27
C MET A 49 6.99 9.48 -13.93
N ARG A 50 7.71 10.61 -13.93
CA ARG A 50 7.95 11.40 -12.71
C ARG A 50 6.70 12.08 -12.18
N GLU A 51 5.77 12.48 -13.04
CA GLU A 51 4.47 13.02 -12.62
C GLU A 51 3.63 11.95 -11.90
N ILE A 52 3.61 10.73 -12.44
CA ILE A 52 2.86 9.60 -11.85
C ILE A 52 3.57 9.04 -10.61
N SER A 53 4.90 8.99 -10.64
CA SER A 53 5.73 8.45 -9.56
C SER A 53 6.91 9.38 -9.26
N PRO A 54 6.67 10.43 -8.44
CA PRO A 54 7.70 11.43 -8.10
C PRO A 54 8.85 10.85 -7.26
N GLU A 55 8.56 9.79 -6.50
CA GLU A 55 9.52 9.14 -5.59
C GLU A 55 10.36 8.04 -6.27
N GLY A 56 10.13 7.79 -7.56
CA GLY A 56 10.88 6.81 -8.35
C GLY A 56 10.06 5.58 -8.75
N ILE A 57 10.47 4.95 -9.86
CA ILE A 57 9.77 3.80 -10.43
C ILE A 57 9.90 2.62 -9.45
N PRO A 58 8.80 1.95 -9.09
CA PRO A 58 8.88 0.74 -8.28
C PRO A 58 9.72 -0.33 -8.97
N ASP A 59 10.71 -0.89 -8.28
CA ASP A 59 11.60 -1.90 -8.87
C ASP A 59 10.87 -3.19 -9.28
N ASN A 60 9.72 -3.46 -8.69
CA ASN A 60 8.90 -4.65 -8.98
C ASN A 60 7.69 -4.34 -9.86
N LEU A 61 7.74 -3.27 -10.66
CA LEU A 61 6.64 -2.81 -11.51
C LEU A 61 6.13 -3.89 -12.48
N GLU A 62 7.01 -4.69 -13.06
CA GLU A 62 6.61 -5.75 -13.99
C GLU A 62 5.82 -6.86 -13.29
N THR A 63 6.30 -7.31 -12.12
CA THR A 63 5.60 -8.29 -11.28
C THR A 63 4.26 -7.74 -10.78
N ALA A 64 4.22 -6.48 -10.36
CA ALA A 64 2.99 -5.80 -9.93
C ALA A 64 1.96 -5.72 -11.06
N ALA A 65 2.39 -5.36 -12.27
CA ALA A 65 1.52 -5.30 -13.44
C ALA A 65 0.98 -6.68 -13.85
N GLU A 66 1.79 -7.75 -13.70
CA GLU A 66 1.35 -9.11 -13.98
C GLU A 66 0.31 -9.60 -12.96
N GLN A 67 0.52 -9.31 -11.67
CA GLN A 67 -0.47 -9.60 -10.62
C GLN A 67 -1.82 -8.92 -10.91
N ILE A 68 -1.81 -7.66 -11.37
CA ILE A 68 -3.03 -6.95 -11.77
C ILE A 68 -3.72 -7.65 -12.95
N ARG A 69 -2.97 -8.12 -13.95
CA ARG A 69 -3.55 -8.80 -15.12
C ARG A 69 -4.19 -10.13 -14.74
N LEU A 70 -3.48 -10.95 -13.97
CA LEU A 70 -3.98 -12.23 -13.46
C LEU A 70 -5.26 -12.04 -12.64
N TYR A 71 -5.30 -11.00 -11.79
CA TYR A 71 -6.51 -10.65 -11.05
C TYR A 71 -7.68 -10.27 -11.97
N ARG A 72 -7.43 -9.48 -13.02
CA ARG A 72 -8.48 -9.11 -14.00
C ARG A 72 -9.00 -10.31 -14.80
N GLU A 73 -8.13 -11.27 -15.11
CA GLU A 73 -8.48 -12.46 -15.89
C GLU A 73 -9.22 -13.51 -15.06
N ASN A 74 -8.91 -13.61 -13.76
CA ASN A 74 -9.57 -14.56 -12.87
C ASN A 74 -9.77 -13.99 -11.45
N PRO A 75 -10.78 -13.13 -11.26
CA PRO A 75 -11.06 -12.53 -9.96
C PRO A 75 -11.40 -13.56 -8.88
N ASP A 76 -12.01 -14.70 -9.26
CA ASP A 76 -12.50 -15.72 -8.34
C ASP A 76 -11.42 -16.73 -7.90
N ALA A 77 -10.41 -17.00 -8.75
CA ALA A 77 -9.24 -17.82 -8.35
C ALA A 77 -8.24 -17.04 -7.49
N ALA A 78 -8.22 -15.71 -7.63
CA ALA A 78 -7.46 -14.81 -6.81
C ALA A 78 -8.16 -14.63 -5.47
N GLY A 79 -8.00 -15.61 -4.58
CA GLY A 79 -8.58 -15.54 -3.24
C GLY A 79 -8.41 -14.16 -2.60
N ARG A 80 -9.56 -13.55 -2.34
CA ARG A 80 -9.85 -12.48 -1.37
C ARG A 80 -9.32 -11.06 -1.70
N LEU A 81 -9.90 -10.06 -1.01
CA LEU A 81 -9.76 -8.61 -1.17
C LEU A 81 -8.31 -8.14 -1.37
N LEU A 82 -7.32 -8.80 -0.77
CA LEU A 82 -5.92 -8.39 -0.88
C LEU A 82 -5.30 -8.64 -2.26
N ALA A 83 -5.85 -9.55 -3.06
CA ALA A 83 -5.30 -9.90 -4.37
C ALA A 83 -5.39 -8.75 -5.39
N LYS A 84 -6.29 -7.77 -5.16
CA LYS A 84 -6.37 -6.56 -5.98
C LYS A 84 -5.17 -5.61 -5.75
N TYR A 85 -4.43 -5.77 -4.67
CA TYR A 85 -3.30 -4.89 -4.35
C TYR A 85 -1.99 -5.57 -4.70
N PRO A 86 -1.31 -5.15 -5.78
CA PRO A 86 -0.02 -5.72 -6.13
C PRO A 86 1.00 -5.38 -5.03
N VAL A 87 1.83 -6.37 -4.68
CA VAL A 87 2.88 -6.16 -3.69
C VAL A 87 3.86 -5.12 -4.24
N MET A 88 4.19 -4.13 -3.42
CA MET A 88 5.16 -3.07 -3.72
C MET A 88 6.32 -3.18 -2.74
N LYS A 89 7.54 -2.87 -3.19
CA LYS A 89 8.67 -2.78 -2.27
C LYS A 89 8.52 -1.57 -1.34
N ILE A 90 8.84 -1.73 -0.06
CA ILE A 90 8.88 -0.59 0.89
C ILE A 90 10.09 0.33 0.64
N SER A 91 11.13 -0.19 -0.01
CA SER A 91 12.31 0.54 -0.44
C SER A 91 12.96 -0.18 -1.63
N PRO A 92 13.73 0.50 -2.49
CA PRO A 92 14.36 -0.13 -3.66
C PRO A 92 15.16 -1.40 -3.28
N ASN A 93 15.87 -1.31 -2.15
CA ASN A 93 16.73 -2.37 -1.67
C ASN A 93 16.06 -3.39 -0.75
N SER A 94 14.75 -3.30 -0.52
CA SER A 94 14.00 -4.27 0.26
C SER A 94 13.71 -5.53 -0.56
N ASN A 95 14.43 -6.60 -0.24
CA ASN A 95 14.26 -7.91 -0.88
C ASN A 95 13.43 -8.90 -0.05
N ASP A 96 12.94 -8.48 1.11
CA ASP A 96 12.11 -9.31 1.97
C ASP A 96 10.64 -9.26 1.50
N THR A 97 10.14 -10.39 1.00
CA THR A 97 8.80 -10.50 0.42
C THR A 97 7.70 -10.26 1.44
N GLU A 98 7.88 -10.73 2.68
CA GLU A 98 6.90 -10.58 3.74
C GLU A 98 6.80 -9.11 4.17
N VAL A 99 7.94 -8.47 4.38
CA VAL A 99 8.02 -7.03 4.71
C VAL A 99 7.36 -6.17 3.62
N ASN A 100 7.65 -6.47 2.35
CA ASN A 100 7.07 -5.74 1.21
C ASN A 100 5.55 -5.95 1.13
N GLN A 101 5.08 -7.16 1.37
CA GLN A 101 3.66 -7.49 1.36
C GLN A 101 2.90 -6.78 2.49
N ILE A 102 3.41 -6.86 3.73
CA ILE A 102 2.83 -6.16 4.88
C ILE A 102 2.85 -4.64 4.66
N GLY A 103 3.98 -4.09 4.20
CA GLY A 103 4.08 -2.67 3.88
C GLY A 103 3.07 -2.21 2.83
N THR A 104 2.77 -3.06 1.83
CA THR A 104 1.73 -2.80 0.84
C THR A 104 0.36 -2.69 1.51
N TRP A 105 0.00 -3.66 2.36
CA TRP A 105 -1.29 -3.66 3.04
C TRP A 105 -1.46 -2.48 4.01
N ILE A 106 -0.40 -2.08 4.70
CA ILE A 106 -0.41 -0.89 5.56
C ILE A 106 -0.67 0.36 4.72
N ASN A 107 -0.01 0.50 3.56
CA ASN A 107 -0.24 1.65 2.68
C ASN A 107 -1.66 1.67 2.11
N VAL A 108 -2.23 0.51 1.80
CA VAL A 108 -3.63 0.39 1.35
C VAL A 108 -4.59 0.75 2.48
N LEU A 109 -4.37 0.22 3.68
CA LEU A 109 -5.12 0.56 4.88
C LEU A 109 -5.13 2.08 5.08
N ASP A 110 -3.96 2.71 5.01
CA ASP A 110 -3.76 4.15 5.20
C ASP A 110 -4.57 4.97 4.19
N ARG A 111 -4.47 4.59 2.92
CA ARG A 111 -5.02 5.40 1.82
C ARG A 111 -6.51 5.17 1.61
N GLU A 112 -6.96 3.92 1.62
CA GLU A 112 -8.31 3.57 1.14
C GLU A 112 -9.31 3.38 2.27
N TYR A 113 -8.87 2.89 3.43
CA TYR A 113 -9.78 2.46 4.50
C TYR A 113 -9.77 3.41 5.69
N LEU A 114 -8.60 3.84 6.15
CA LEU A 114 -8.47 4.73 7.30
C LEU A 114 -9.24 6.05 7.17
N PRO A 115 -9.31 6.71 5.99
CA PRO A 115 -9.97 8.01 5.87
C PRO A 115 -11.45 7.98 6.23
N ILE A 116 -12.16 6.86 6.04
CA ILE A 116 -13.60 6.77 6.37
C ILE A 116 -13.86 6.90 7.87
N LEU A 117 -12.85 6.68 8.73
CA LEU A 117 -13.01 6.83 10.17
C LEU A 117 -12.98 8.30 10.62
N ASN A 118 -12.70 9.23 9.72
CA ASN A 118 -12.78 10.66 10.01
C ASN A 118 -14.24 11.08 10.24
N GLU A 119 -14.45 12.09 11.09
CA GLU A 119 -15.78 12.62 11.43
C GLU A 119 -16.56 13.17 10.23
N MET A 120 -15.87 13.49 9.13
CA MET A 120 -16.51 13.89 7.87
C MET A 120 -17.33 12.76 7.25
N HIS A 121 -16.93 11.51 7.46
CA HIS A 121 -17.57 10.33 6.87
C HIS A 121 -18.40 9.58 7.90
N ILE A 122 -17.82 9.25 9.06
CA ILE A 122 -18.49 8.47 10.11
C ILE A 122 -18.45 9.25 11.43
N LYS A 123 -19.63 9.54 11.96
CA LYS A 123 -19.81 10.24 13.23
C LYS A 123 -20.09 9.24 14.34
N PHE A 124 -19.02 8.79 14.98
CA PHE A 124 -19.10 7.91 16.16
C PHE A 124 -19.67 8.65 17.37
N ASP A 125 -20.30 7.91 18.29
CA ASP A 125 -20.53 8.39 19.65
C ASP A 125 -19.21 8.67 20.38
N PHE A 126 -19.30 9.32 21.54
CA PHE A 126 -18.11 9.72 22.30
C PHE A 126 -17.22 8.53 22.72
N SER A 127 -17.80 7.39 23.09
CA SER A 127 -17.03 6.22 23.53
C SER A 127 -16.25 5.60 22.37
N HIS A 128 -16.94 5.35 21.25
CA HIS A 128 -16.37 4.74 20.06
C HIS A 128 -15.43 5.70 19.31
N GLY A 129 -15.67 7.02 19.40
CA GLY A 129 -14.72 8.04 18.93
C GLY A 129 -13.37 7.96 19.66
N ASN A 130 -13.37 7.81 20.98
CA ASN A 130 -12.14 7.63 21.77
C ASN A 130 -11.42 6.32 21.44
N GLU A 131 -12.15 5.22 21.26
CA GLU A 131 -11.57 3.94 20.85
C GLU A 131 -10.98 4.00 19.44
N LYS A 132 -11.67 4.68 18.51
CA LYS A 132 -11.18 4.98 17.17
C LYS A 132 -9.86 5.75 17.22
N ASP A 133 -9.75 6.78 18.05
CA ASP A 133 -8.48 7.53 18.22
C ASP A 133 -7.37 6.63 18.80
N GLY A 134 -7.72 5.67 19.66
CA GLY A 134 -6.81 4.65 20.16
C GLY A 134 -6.22 3.79 19.05
N VAL A 135 -7.06 3.24 18.16
CA VAL A 135 -6.59 2.39 17.05
C VAL A 135 -5.80 3.19 16.00
N VAL A 136 -6.18 4.45 15.75
CA VAL A 136 -5.45 5.33 14.80
C VAL A 136 -4.01 5.59 15.28
N LYS A 137 -3.75 5.65 16.59
CA LYS A 137 -2.37 5.80 17.10
C LYS A 137 -1.46 4.63 16.74
N HIS A 138 -1.99 3.40 16.66
CA HIS A 138 -1.20 2.25 16.20
C HIS A 138 -0.75 2.43 14.74
N MET A 139 -1.55 3.09 13.92
CA MET A 139 -1.18 3.43 12.55
C MET A 139 -0.04 4.47 12.49
N GLU A 140 -0.06 5.47 13.34
CA GLU A 140 1.03 6.46 13.41
C GLU A 140 2.35 5.81 13.83
N ASN A 141 2.29 4.89 14.80
CA ASN A 141 3.45 4.12 15.26
C ASN A 141 4.04 3.27 14.12
N ILE A 142 3.21 2.51 13.40
CA ILE A 142 3.72 1.63 12.34
C ILE A 142 4.32 2.44 11.17
N ARG A 143 3.77 3.61 10.85
CA ARG A 143 4.34 4.51 9.82
C ARG A 143 5.75 4.94 10.18
N ARG A 144 5.98 5.29 11.45
CA ARG A 144 7.32 5.63 11.94
C ARG A 144 8.27 4.44 11.82
N ASN A 145 7.80 3.24 12.15
CA ASN A 145 8.64 2.04 12.13
C ASN A 145 8.98 1.58 10.70
N ILE A 146 8.06 1.72 9.74
CA ILE A 146 8.35 1.53 8.31
C ILE A 146 9.45 2.47 7.85
N LYS A 147 9.39 3.76 8.25
CA LYS A 147 10.39 4.75 7.86
C LYS A 147 11.77 4.38 8.40
N VAL A 148 11.87 4.05 9.69
CA VAL A 148 13.13 3.64 10.33
C VAL A 148 13.70 2.37 9.70
N LEU A 149 12.84 1.38 9.41
CA LEU A 149 13.26 0.15 8.74
C LEU A 149 13.77 0.42 7.33
N THR A 150 13.08 1.27 6.57
CA THR A 150 13.47 1.68 5.21
C THR A 150 14.84 2.37 5.23
N GLU A 151 15.04 3.36 6.11
CA GLU A 151 16.33 4.05 6.27
C GLU A 151 17.45 3.04 6.59
N THR A 152 17.20 2.09 7.49
CA THR A 152 18.18 1.06 7.87
C THR A 152 18.51 0.10 6.70
N ILE A 153 17.53 -0.25 5.86
CA ILE A 153 17.75 -1.08 4.66
C ILE A 153 18.64 -0.36 3.66
N GLU A 154 18.39 0.93 3.42
CA GLU A 154 19.18 1.73 2.48
C GLU A 154 20.60 1.96 3.00
N GLU A 155 20.76 2.29 4.28
CA GLU A 155 22.09 2.40 4.92
C GLU A 155 22.86 1.08 4.87
N TYR A 156 22.20 -0.06 5.06
CA TYR A 156 22.82 -1.37 4.97
C TYR A 156 23.39 -1.66 3.59
N GLN A 157 22.71 -1.23 2.52
CA GLN A 157 23.23 -1.39 1.15
C GLN A 157 24.35 -0.41 0.81
N ALA A 158 24.28 0.82 1.33
CA ALA A 158 25.33 1.82 1.10
C ALA A 158 26.60 1.56 1.93
N ALA A 159 26.55 0.67 2.92
CA ALA A 159 27.67 0.40 3.83
C ALA A 159 28.85 -0.32 3.14
N GLU A 160 29.99 0.38 3.04
CA GLU A 160 31.24 -0.18 2.48
C GLU A 160 32.06 -0.98 3.50
N LYS A 161 32.01 -0.57 4.78
CA LYS A 161 32.80 -1.21 5.86
C LYS A 161 32.09 -2.46 6.40
N GLN A 162 32.83 -3.56 6.49
CA GLN A 162 32.29 -4.86 6.90
C GLN A 162 31.71 -4.86 8.33
N GLU A 163 32.41 -4.29 9.31
CA GLU A 163 31.92 -4.22 10.71
C GLU A 163 30.60 -3.43 10.82
N PHE A 164 30.51 -2.30 10.10
CA PHE A 164 29.31 -1.47 10.07
C PHE A 164 28.14 -2.21 9.40
N ARG A 165 28.43 -2.95 8.32
CA ARG A 165 27.44 -3.78 7.63
C ARG A 165 26.91 -4.92 8.50
N GLU A 166 27.75 -5.54 9.33
CA GLU A 166 27.31 -6.56 10.29
C GLU A 166 26.40 -5.98 11.37
N GLN A 167 26.72 -4.80 11.91
CA GLN A 167 25.87 -4.10 12.86
C GLN A 167 24.51 -3.75 12.25
N LEU A 168 24.51 -3.14 11.06
CA LEU A 168 23.29 -2.78 10.33
C LEU A 168 22.46 -4.01 9.96
N SER A 169 23.09 -5.14 9.61
CA SER A 169 22.38 -6.41 9.37
C SER A 169 21.61 -6.87 10.60
N ARG A 170 22.25 -6.84 11.79
CA ARG A 170 21.58 -7.20 13.06
C ARG A 170 20.44 -6.23 13.38
N MET A 171 20.65 -4.93 13.17
CA MET A 171 19.61 -3.91 13.37
C MET A 171 18.43 -4.12 12.43
N LYS A 172 18.68 -4.29 11.14
CA LYS A 172 17.66 -4.58 10.10
C LYS A 172 16.81 -5.78 10.49
N ASN A 173 17.44 -6.90 10.86
CA ASN A 173 16.74 -8.13 11.24
C ASN A 173 15.89 -7.94 12.51
N LYS A 174 16.41 -7.20 13.50
CA LYS A 174 15.65 -6.88 14.71
C LYS A 174 14.44 -5.99 14.40
N GLN A 175 14.64 -4.92 13.64
CA GLN A 175 13.57 -4.00 13.24
C GLN A 175 12.53 -4.70 12.36
N THR A 176 12.94 -5.61 11.48
CA THR A 176 12.02 -6.41 10.64
C THR A 176 11.05 -7.21 11.51
N ARG A 177 11.56 -7.91 12.53
CA ARG A 177 10.70 -8.68 13.47
C ARG A 177 9.76 -7.80 14.26
N ILE A 178 10.25 -6.65 14.73
CA ILE A 178 9.43 -5.65 15.44
C ILE A 178 8.32 -5.14 14.52
N PHE A 179 8.67 -4.76 13.29
CA PHE A 179 7.73 -4.28 12.28
C PHE A 179 6.62 -5.31 12.00
N ILE A 180 6.96 -6.58 11.78
CA ILE A 180 5.96 -7.64 11.54
C ILE A 180 5.05 -7.81 12.76
N ALA A 181 5.60 -7.86 13.97
CA ALA A 181 4.82 -8.04 15.20
C ALA A 181 3.87 -6.85 15.46
N GLU A 182 4.35 -5.62 15.30
CA GLU A 182 3.54 -4.42 15.49
C GLU A 182 2.50 -4.25 14.36
N ALA A 183 2.82 -4.65 13.13
CA ALA A 183 1.84 -4.68 12.05
C ALA A 183 0.70 -5.65 12.38
N PHE A 184 1.03 -6.86 12.85
CA PHE A 184 0.04 -7.83 13.30
C PHE A 184 -0.84 -7.26 14.42
N GLU A 185 -0.23 -6.69 15.46
CA GLU A 185 -0.97 -6.08 16.58
C GLU A 185 -1.88 -4.95 16.08
N MET A 186 -1.39 -4.09 15.20
CA MET A 186 -2.16 -2.98 14.65
C MET A 186 -3.39 -3.48 13.86
N PHE A 187 -3.22 -4.44 12.94
CA PHE A 187 -4.35 -5.04 12.23
C PHE A 187 -5.33 -5.73 13.17
N GLN A 188 -4.81 -6.38 14.23
CA GLN A 188 -5.65 -7.01 15.24
C GLN A 188 -6.52 -5.97 15.96
N LYS A 189 -5.94 -4.84 16.35
CA LYS A 189 -6.67 -3.74 17.00
C LYS A 189 -7.72 -3.12 16.09
N PHE A 190 -7.42 -2.91 14.82
CA PHE A 190 -8.43 -2.46 13.86
C PHE A 190 -9.57 -3.47 13.71
N ASN A 191 -9.26 -4.77 13.56
CA ASN A 191 -10.28 -5.80 13.41
C ASN A 191 -11.14 -5.94 14.69
N GLU A 192 -10.56 -5.88 15.88
CA GLU A 192 -11.27 -5.86 17.17
C GLU A 192 -12.25 -4.68 17.25
N PHE A 193 -11.78 -3.47 16.94
CA PHE A 193 -12.60 -2.26 16.93
C PHE A 193 -13.75 -2.35 15.92
N LEU A 194 -13.46 -2.76 14.68
CA LEU A 194 -14.46 -2.85 13.62
C LEU A 194 -15.53 -3.91 13.92
N ASN A 195 -15.15 -5.07 14.47
CA ASN A 195 -16.12 -6.07 14.90
C ASN A 195 -17.03 -5.52 16.00
N LYS A 196 -16.48 -4.82 17.00
CA LYS A 196 -17.27 -4.19 18.06
C LYS A 196 -18.28 -3.19 17.52
N VAL A 197 -17.86 -2.31 16.61
CA VAL A 197 -18.75 -1.34 15.96
C VAL A 197 -19.86 -2.05 15.17
N LEU A 198 -19.50 -3.03 14.34
CA LEU A 198 -20.46 -3.76 13.50
C LEU A 198 -21.47 -4.56 14.34
N ASP A 199 -21.04 -5.20 15.41
CA ASP A 199 -21.93 -5.95 16.30
C ASP A 199 -22.87 -5.02 17.06
N GLY A 200 -22.39 -3.86 17.49
CA GLY A 200 -23.24 -2.85 18.10
C GLY A 200 -24.24 -2.20 17.14
N LEU A 201 -23.88 -2.03 15.86
CA LEU A 201 -24.84 -1.62 14.81
C LEU A 201 -25.95 -2.66 14.61
N LYS A 202 -25.59 -3.96 14.56
CA LYS A 202 -26.57 -5.06 14.44
C LYS A 202 -27.52 -5.13 15.63
N ALA A 203 -27.04 -4.79 16.82
CA ALA A 203 -27.85 -4.73 18.03
C ALA A 203 -28.80 -3.51 18.07
N GLY A 204 -28.77 -2.64 17.06
CA GLY A 204 -29.56 -1.39 17.02
C GLY A 204 -29.02 -0.30 17.94
N GLY A 205 -27.74 -0.39 18.34
CA GLY A 205 -27.08 0.61 19.17
C GLY A 205 -26.82 1.91 18.40
N GLY A 206 -27.02 3.06 19.06
CA GLY A 206 -26.75 4.40 18.52
C GLY A 206 -25.26 4.76 18.47
N ILE A 207 -24.43 3.87 17.92
CA ILE A 207 -22.96 4.01 17.88
C ILE A 207 -22.53 5.00 16.79
N ILE A 208 -23.25 5.04 15.68
CA ILE A 208 -22.98 5.92 14.54
C ILE A 208 -24.20 6.80 14.34
N MET A 209 -23.99 8.12 14.43
CA MET A 209 -25.06 9.11 14.37
C MET A 209 -25.62 9.30 12.95
N ASN A 210 -24.84 8.94 11.94
CA ASN A 210 -25.16 9.15 10.53
C ASN A 210 -25.20 7.84 9.72
N VAL A 211 -25.66 6.74 10.34
CA VAL A 211 -25.58 5.38 9.79
C VAL A 211 -26.18 5.20 8.38
N GLU A 212 -27.18 6.00 8.03
CA GLU A 212 -27.87 5.95 6.73
C GLU A 212 -27.11 6.65 5.60
N ASP A 213 -26.07 7.44 5.94
CA ASP A 213 -25.25 8.16 4.98
C ASP A 213 -24.39 7.21 4.15
N LYS A 214 -23.88 7.77 3.05
CA LYS A 214 -22.89 7.13 2.18
C LYS A 214 -21.55 7.81 2.32
N ILE A 215 -20.48 7.05 2.11
CA ILE A 215 -19.12 7.57 2.02
C ILE A 215 -19.00 8.39 0.73
N LEU A 216 -18.49 9.62 0.86
CA LEU A 216 -18.28 10.55 -0.25
C LEU A 216 -16.92 11.24 -0.07
N PHE A 217 -15.90 10.75 -0.75
CA PHE A 217 -14.56 11.32 -0.73
C PHE A 217 -14.49 12.62 -1.51
N ASN A 218 -13.73 13.58 -1.00
CA ASN A 218 -13.44 14.80 -1.75
C ASN A 218 -12.14 14.64 -2.56
N PRO A 219 -12.18 14.56 -3.90
CA PRO A 219 -10.98 14.31 -4.71
C PRO A 219 -9.90 15.39 -4.61
N ARG A 220 -10.24 16.57 -4.07
CA ARG A 220 -9.27 17.66 -3.84
C ARG A 220 -8.41 17.44 -2.60
N PHE A 221 -8.89 16.67 -1.63
CA PHE A 221 -8.25 16.50 -0.32
C PHE A 221 -7.94 15.04 0.00
N GLU A 222 -8.71 14.10 -0.56
CA GLU A 222 -8.60 12.68 -0.30
C GLU A 222 -8.25 11.93 -1.59
N LYS A 223 -7.31 10.99 -1.48
CA LYS A 223 -6.91 10.10 -2.57
C LYS A 223 -7.64 8.75 -2.54
N ALA A 224 -8.43 8.51 -1.49
CA ALA A 224 -9.21 7.30 -1.30
C ALA A 224 -10.33 7.24 -2.35
N THR A 225 -10.60 6.03 -2.84
CA THR A 225 -11.68 5.79 -3.82
C THR A 225 -12.39 4.47 -3.59
N GLU A 226 -11.79 3.54 -2.86
CA GLU A 226 -12.28 2.16 -2.76
C GLU A 226 -13.70 2.05 -2.21
N LEU A 227 -14.04 2.89 -1.23
CA LEU A 227 -15.31 2.83 -0.51
C LEU A 227 -16.31 3.90 -0.96
N GLU A 228 -16.02 4.60 -2.07
CA GLU A 228 -16.87 5.67 -2.58
C GLU A 228 -18.30 5.18 -2.85
N GLY A 229 -19.29 5.92 -2.34
CA GLY A 229 -20.71 5.62 -2.52
C GLY A 229 -21.24 4.43 -1.72
N PHE A 230 -20.41 3.76 -0.92
CA PHE A 230 -20.87 2.68 -0.04
C PHE A 230 -21.66 3.27 1.13
N ALA A 231 -22.72 2.57 1.56
CA ALA A 231 -23.37 2.86 2.84
C ALA A 231 -22.40 2.54 3.98
N ILE A 232 -22.44 3.32 5.07
CA ILE A 232 -21.49 3.19 6.19
C ILE A 232 -21.36 1.75 6.72
N PRO A 233 -22.46 1.00 6.98
CA PRO A 233 -22.33 -0.38 7.46
C PRO A 233 -21.58 -1.29 6.49
N LYS A 234 -21.80 -1.12 5.18
CA LYS A 234 -21.12 -1.89 4.14
C LYS A 234 -19.64 -1.51 4.04
N ALA A 235 -19.32 -0.22 4.13
CA ALA A 235 -17.94 0.26 4.11
C ALA A 235 -17.13 -0.27 5.33
N LEU A 236 -17.73 -0.27 6.52
CA LEU A 236 -17.14 -0.84 7.72
C LEU A 236 -16.98 -2.36 7.63
N GLN A 237 -17.92 -3.07 7.00
CA GLN A 237 -17.79 -4.50 6.74
C GLN A 237 -16.64 -4.81 5.78
N GLU A 238 -16.54 -4.09 4.66
CA GLU A 238 -15.42 -4.25 3.70
C GLU A 238 -14.07 -3.97 4.39
N PHE A 239 -14.01 -2.93 5.23
CA PHE A 239 -12.82 -2.61 6.03
C PHE A 239 -12.49 -3.77 6.99
N ARG A 240 -13.47 -4.27 7.72
CA ARG A 240 -13.27 -5.40 8.64
C ARG A 240 -12.75 -6.62 7.87
N ASP A 241 -13.36 -6.96 6.75
CA ASP A 241 -12.99 -8.13 5.94
C ASP A 241 -11.58 -7.99 5.36
N PHE A 242 -11.18 -6.78 4.95
CA PHE A 242 -9.79 -6.47 4.60
C PHE A 242 -8.83 -6.75 5.77
N THR A 243 -9.12 -6.23 6.97
CA THR A 243 -8.24 -6.44 8.14
C THR A 243 -8.18 -7.90 8.58
N ALA A 244 -9.30 -8.62 8.53
CA ALA A 244 -9.38 -10.04 8.85
C ALA A 244 -8.55 -10.87 7.86
N GLU A 245 -8.62 -10.56 6.56
CA GLU A 245 -7.80 -11.24 5.58
C GLU A 245 -6.31 -10.98 5.79
N VAL A 246 -5.92 -9.74 6.12
CA VAL A 246 -4.51 -9.43 6.42
C VAL A 246 -4.04 -10.26 7.60
N LEU A 247 -4.83 -10.32 8.67
CA LEU A 247 -4.52 -11.14 9.84
C LEU A 247 -4.36 -12.61 9.47
N ASP A 248 -5.27 -13.18 8.68
CA ASP A 248 -5.16 -14.57 8.23
C ASP A 248 -3.86 -14.85 7.46
N ARG A 249 -3.29 -13.85 6.78
CA ARG A 249 -2.04 -14.01 6.02
C ARG A 249 -0.79 -13.74 6.85
N ILE A 250 -0.82 -12.80 7.80
CA ILE A 250 0.29 -12.54 8.73
C ILE A 250 0.38 -13.65 9.80
N ASN A 251 -0.75 -14.28 10.16
CA ASN A 251 -0.84 -15.29 11.21
C ASN A 251 -0.52 -16.73 10.77
N VAL A 252 0.19 -16.93 9.65
CA VAL A 252 0.66 -18.27 9.25
C VAL A 252 2.14 -18.47 9.61
N PRO A 253 2.41 -19.02 10.80
CA PRO A 253 3.56 -19.90 10.98
C PRO A 253 3.07 -21.32 11.34
N ASN A 254 2.87 -22.19 10.33
CA ASN A 254 3.19 -23.63 10.42
C ASN A 254 2.89 -24.44 9.13
N ILE A 255 3.97 -25.00 8.56
CA ILE A 255 4.11 -26.37 8.03
C ILE A 255 3.08 -26.83 6.98
N LYS A 256 3.52 -26.85 5.72
CA LYS A 256 3.40 -28.05 4.89
C LYS A 256 4.81 -28.49 4.46
N HIS A 257 5.04 -29.78 4.67
CA HIS A 257 6.25 -30.56 4.45
C HIS A 257 6.97 -30.30 3.13
#